data_AF-A0A9Q5ZTN4-F1
#
_entry.id   AF-A0A9Q5ZTN4-F1
#
_cell.length_a   1.000
_cell.length_b   1.000
_cell.length_c   1.000
_cell.angle_alpha   90.00
_cell.angle_beta   90.00
_cell.angle_gamma   90.00
#
_symmetry.space_group_name_H-M   'P 1'
#
loop_
_entity.id
_entity.type
_entity.pdbx_description
1 polymer ?
#
loop_
_entity_poly.entity_id
_entity_poly.type
_entity_poly.pdbx_seq_one_letter_code
_entity_poly.pdbx_strand_id
1 'polypeptide(L)'
;MAFISQLGTIPKRSGRVPGSKFVSFRKTKSGATGGLITKDTGLRGTKIDIQIDEDNKTIRIGEYENGVTVTQRQGVFSCSVSVFNAVGKCRISLTDGGDGWWYGSYK
;
A
#
# COMPACT_ATOMS: atom_id res chain seq x y z
N MET A 1 -5.17 -44.82 -24.90
CA MET A 1 -5.27 -43.35 -25.06
C MET A 1 -5.01 -42.72 -23.70
N ALA A 2 -4.04 -41.82 -23.57
CA ALA A 2 -3.67 -41.20 -22.30
C ALA A 2 -4.26 -39.78 -22.21
N PHE A 3 -4.99 -39.49 -21.14
CA PHE A 3 -5.54 -38.17 -20.87
C PHE A 3 -4.46 -37.28 -20.24
N ILE A 4 -4.29 -36.06 -20.77
CA ILE A 4 -3.34 -35.07 -20.26
C ILE A 4 -4.05 -34.22 -19.20
N SER A 5 -3.51 -34.20 -17.98
CA SER A 5 -4.03 -33.41 -16.86
C SER A 5 -3.63 -31.94 -16.98
N GLN A 6 -4.62 -31.04 -17.01
CA GLN A 6 -4.41 -29.58 -16.98
C GLN A 6 -3.88 -29.07 -15.63
N LEU A 7 -4.03 -29.85 -14.55
CA LEU A 7 -3.64 -29.43 -13.20
C LEU A 7 -2.12 -29.37 -12.99
N GLY A 8 -1.33 -30.06 -13.83
CA GLY A 8 0.14 -30.02 -13.78
C GLY A 8 0.76 -28.85 -14.57
N THR A 9 0.00 -28.21 -15.45
CA THR A 9 0.50 -27.19 -16.39
C THR A 9 0.23 -25.76 -15.93
N ILE A 10 -0.60 -25.58 -14.90
CA ILE A 10 -0.83 -24.25 -14.30
C ILE A 10 0.36 -23.96 -13.38
N PRO A 11 1.22 -22.98 -13.69
CA PRO A 11 2.28 -22.59 -12.76
C PRO A 11 1.62 -22.28 -11.42
N LYS A 12 2.12 -22.88 -10.33
CA LYS A 12 1.74 -22.52 -8.97
C LYS A 12 1.88 -21.01 -8.87
N ARG A 13 0.76 -20.28 -8.97
CA ARG A 13 0.72 -18.86 -8.63
C ARG A 13 1.19 -18.84 -7.19
N SER A 14 2.39 -18.31 -6.94
CA SER A 14 2.83 -17.99 -5.59
C SER A 14 1.70 -17.17 -4.99
N GLY A 15 0.93 -17.79 -4.08
CA GLY A 15 -0.24 -17.16 -3.49
C GLY A 15 0.16 -15.80 -2.93
N ARG A 16 -0.82 -14.90 -2.83
CA ARG A 16 -0.65 -13.65 -2.10
C ARG A 16 -0.10 -13.99 -0.72
N VAL A 17 1.15 -13.64 -0.43
CA VAL A 17 1.78 -13.93 0.87
C VAL A 17 0.86 -13.35 1.95
N PRO A 18 0.24 -14.19 2.79
CA PRO A 18 -0.57 -13.72 3.91
C PRO A 18 0.32 -12.81 4.78
N GLY A 19 -0.16 -11.62 5.16
CA GLY A 19 0.61 -10.70 5.99
C GLY A 19 1.57 -9.77 5.24
N SER A 20 1.52 -9.68 3.91
CA SER A 20 2.29 -8.63 3.21
C SER A 20 1.71 -7.26 3.52
N LYS A 21 2.35 -6.54 4.43
CA LYS A 21 2.01 -5.16 4.82
C LYS A 21 2.50 -4.23 3.72
N PHE A 22 1.57 -3.50 3.09
CA PHE A 22 1.95 -2.57 2.03
C PHE A 22 1.00 -1.39 1.94
N VAL A 23 1.52 -0.33 1.32
CA VAL A 23 0.74 0.77 0.77
C VAL A 23 0.93 0.81 -0.75
N SER A 24 -0.10 1.20 -1.48
CA SER A 24 0.00 1.46 -2.91
C SER A 24 -0.69 2.76 -3.24
N PHE A 25 -0.11 3.52 -4.17
CA PHE A 25 -0.66 4.80 -4.62
C PHE A 25 -1.24 4.68 -6.01
N ARG A 26 -2.30 5.45 -6.28
CA ARG A 26 -3.00 5.49 -7.55
C ARG A 26 -3.40 6.92 -7.91
N LYS A 27 -3.51 7.15 -9.22
CA LYS A 27 -4.14 8.33 -9.82
C LYS A 27 -5.20 7.85 -10.81
N THR A 28 -6.41 8.37 -10.69
CA THR A 28 -7.51 8.07 -11.63
C THR A 28 -7.30 8.83 -12.94
N LYS A 29 -8.04 8.45 -13.99
CA LYS A 29 -8.04 9.18 -15.27
C LYS A 29 -8.46 10.65 -15.12
N SER A 30 -9.35 10.95 -14.18
CA SER A 30 -9.79 12.31 -13.84
C SER A 30 -8.80 13.11 -13.01
N GLY A 31 -7.66 12.51 -12.62
CA GLY A 31 -6.61 13.18 -11.85
C GLY A 31 -6.71 13.04 -10.33
N ALA A 32 -7.76 12.40 -9.80
CA ALA A 32 -7.90 12.17 -8.37
C ALA A 32 -6.84 11.18 -7.86
N THR A 33 -6.18 11.53 -6.76
CA THR A 33 -5.09 10.76 -6.16
C THR A 33 -5.51 10.12 -4.84
N GLY A 34 -4.92 8.97 -4.55
CA GLY A 34 -5.16 8.25 -3.32
C GLY A 34 -4.35 6.98 -3.26
N GLY A 35 -4.70 6.12 -2.32
CA GLY A 35 -4.01 4.86 -2.16
C GLY A 35 -4.85 3.79 -1.48
N LEU A 36 -4.19 2.68 -1.24
CA LEU A 36 -4.71 1.52 -0.54
C LEU A 36 -3.65 1.06 0.46
N ILE A 37 -4.06 0.90 1.71
CA ILE A 37 -3.26 0.28 2.77
C ILE A 37 -3.86 -1.06 3.20
N THR A 38 -3.01 -2.04 3.50
CA THR A 38 -3.43 -3.36 3.96
C THR A 38 -4.05 -3.34 5.35
N LYS A 39 -4.86 -4.36 5.68
CA LYS A 39 -5.45 -4.50 7.02
C LYS A 39 -4.38 -4.77 8.08
N ASP A 40 -3.33 -5.47 7.70
CA ASP A 40 -2.27 -5.96 8.60
C ASP A 40 -1.37 -4.84 9.17
N THR A 41 -1.56 -3.58 8.75
CA THR A 41 -0.89 -2.41 9.36
C THR A 41 -1.65 -1.84 10.55
N GLY A 42 -2.90 -2.26 10.79
CA GLY A 42 -3.75 -1.70 11.85
C GLY A 42 -4.32 -0.30 11.55
N LEU A 43 -3.87 0.36 10.49
CA LEU A 43 -4.23 1.75 10.14
C LEU A 43 -5.59 1.90 9.43
N ARG A 44 -6.41 0.86 9.36
CA ARG A 44 -7.74 0.96 8.73
C ARG A 44 -8.73 1.51 9.74
N GLY A 45 -9.62 2.40 9.27
CA GLY A 45 -10.62 3.04 10.12
C GLY A 45 -10.07 4.19 10.96
N THR A 46 -8.75 4.42 10.92
CA THR A 46 -8.09 5.54 11.59
C THR A 46 -7.81 6.68 10.62
N LYS A 47 -7.34 7.81 11.17
CA LYS A 47 -6.77 8.90 10.38
C LYS A 47 -5.26 8.75 10.35
N ILE A 48 -4.65 8.95 9.19
CA ILE A 48 -3.21 8.76 9.00
C ILE A 48 -2.53 10.02 8.46
N ASP A 49 -1.27 10.19 8.81
CA ASP A 49 -0.37 11.10 8.13
C ASP A 49 0.59 10.32 7.21
N ILE A 50 0.97 10.94 6.10
CA ILE A 50 1.86 10.36 5.09
C ILE A 50 3.01 11.34 4.88
N GLN A 51 4.20 10.94 5.30
CA GLN A 51 5.39 11.75 5.14
C GLN A 51 6.36 11.08 4.17
N ILE A 52 6.96 11.89 3.31
CA ILE A 52 7.84 11.45 2.24
C ILE A 52 9.18 12.15 2.40
N ASP A 53 10.24 11.37 2.31
CA ASP A 53 11.60 11.83 2.13
C ASP A 53 11.99 11.59 0.67
N GLU A 54 11.97 12.65 -0.13
CA GLU A 54 12.23 12.59 -1.58
C GLU A 54 13.70 12.29 -1.90
N ASP A 55 14.63 12.67 -1.01
CA ASP A 55 16.07 12.49 -1.19
C ASP A 55 16.45 11.03 -0.97
N ASN A 56 15.95 10.45 0.12
CA ASN A 56 16.23 9.05 0.48
C ASN A 56 15.25 8.04 -0.14
N LYS A 57 14.25 8.52 -0.88
CA LYS A 57 13.17 7.68 -1.47
C LYS A 57 12.50 6.80 -0.42
N THR A 58 12.17 7.39 0.73
CA THR A 58 11.47 6.69 1.82
C THR A 58 10.16 7.36 2.18
N ILE A 59 9.26 6.57 2.75
CA ILE A 59 7.99 7.03 3.28
C ILE A 59 7.81 6.55 4.70
N ARG A 60 7.07 7.32 5.48
CA ARG A 60 6.47 6.85 6.73
C ARG A 60 4.99 7.17 6.81
N ILE A 61 4.22 6.24 7.38
CA ILE A 61 2.77 6.35 7.54
C ILE A 61 2.40 5.95 8.96
N GLY A 62 1.71 6.82 9.67
CA GLY A 62 1.33 6.61 11.06
C GLY A 62 -0.05 7.20 11.36
N GLU A 63 -0.61 6.85 12.51
CA GLU A 63 -1.86 7.45 12.97
C GLU A 63 -1.66 8.92 13.32
N TYR A 64 -2.60 9.76 12.88
CA TYR A 64 -2.56 11.20 13.14
C TYR A 64 -3.97 11.78 13.18
N GLU A 65 -4.33 12.44 14.27
CA GLU A 65 -5.69 12.91 14.55
C GLU A 65 -6.23 13.90 13.49
N ASN A 66 -5.34 14.69 12.90
CA ASN A 66 -5.64 15.66 11.84
C ASN A 66 -5.32 15.13 10.43
N GLY A 67 -5.08 13.83 10.33
CA GLY A 67 -4.70 13.16 9.09
C GLY A 67 -5.87 12.83 8.17
N VAL A 68 -5.56 12.08 7.10
CA VAL A 68 -6.55 11.59 6.14
C VAL A 68 -7.19 10.30 6.62
N THR A 69 -8.51 10.19 6.51
CA THR A 69 -9.24 9.00 6.95
C THR A 69 -9.01 7.82 6.01
N VAL A 70 -8.66 6.66 6.59
CA VAL A 70 -8.57 5.38 5.87
C VAL A 70 -9.88 4.63 6.02
N THR A 71 -10.50 4.25 4.89
CA THR A 71 -11.75 3.48 4.92
C THR A 71 -11.55 2.11 5.57
N GLN A 72 -12.40 1.77 6.55
CA GLN A 72 -12.29 0.52 7.31
C GLN A 72 -12.35 -0.73 6.43
N ARG A 73 -13.32 -0.76 5.50
CA ARG A 73 -13.60 -1.96 4.69
C ARG A 73 -12.51 -2.24 3.66
N GLN A 74 -12.09 -1.21 2.92
CA GLN A 74 -11.21 -1.38 1.77
C GLN A 74 -9.76 -0.96 2.05
N GLY A 75 -9.52 -0.10 3.05
CA GLY A 75 -8.21 0.50 3.30
C GLY A 75 -7.85 1.60 2.31
N VAL A 76 -8.85 2.17 1.62
CA VAL A 76 -8.65 3.26 0.66
C VAL A 76 -8.57 4.60 1.40
N PHE A 77 -7.68 5.47 0.94
CA PHE A 77 -7.53 6.85 1.40
C PHE A 77 -7.29 7.79 0.22
N SER A 78 -7.53 9.08 0.42
CA SER A 78 -7.12 10.15 -0.50
C SER A 78 -5.75 10.69 -0.10
N CYS A 79 -4.93 11.08 -1.09
CA CYS A 79 -3.67 11.78 -0.84
C CYS A 79 -3.50 12.93 -1.82
N SER A 80 -2.59 13.85 -1.50
CA SER A 80 -2.26 14.95 -2.40
C SER A 80 -1.63 14.45 -3.71
N VAL A 81 -1.71 15.28 -4.75
CA VAL A 81 -1.05 14.99 -6.02
C VAL A 81 0.48 14.99 -5.85
N SER A 82 1.03 15.81 -4.95
CA SER A 82 2.47 15.82 -4.65
C SER A 82 2.97 14.48 -4.13
N VAL A 83 2.24 13.85 -3.20
CA VAL A 83 2.55 12.51 -2.68
C VAL A 83 2.61 11.49 -3.81
N PHE A 84 1.63 11.53 -4.72
CA PHE A 84 1.61 10.64 -5.88
C PHE A 84 2.75 10.91 -6.87
N ASN A 85 3.11 12.18 -7.11
CA ASN A 85 4.18 12.53 -8.03
C ASN A 85 5.56 12.12 -7.49
N ALA A 86 5.78 12.23 -6.17
CA ALA A 86 7.02 11.83 -5.53
C ALA A 86 7.21 10.31 -5.52
N VAL A 87 6.15 9.56 -5.23
CA VAL A 87 6.21 8.09 -5.04
C VAL A 87 5.89 7.29 -6.31
N GLY A 88 5.06 7.86 -7.18
CA GLY A 88 4.58 7.22 -8.39
C GLY A 88 3.57 6.09 -8.16
N LYS A 89 3.27 5.38 -9.25
CA LYS A 89 2.36 4.22 -9.24
C LYS A 89 3.12 2.97 -8.84
N CYS A 90 3.40 2.81 -7.54
CA CYS A 90 4.09 1.65 -7.01
C CYS A 90 3.38 1.04 -5.79
N ARG A 91 3.79 -0.18 -5.46
CA ARG A 91 3.44 -0.86 -4.21
C ARG A 91 4.69 -0.85 -3.33
N ILE A 92 4.55 -0.31 -2.13
CA ILE A 92 5.63 -0.18 -1.16
C ILE A 92 5.34 -1.11 0.00
N SER A 93 6.27 -2.03 0.25
CA SER A 93 6.24 -2.85 1.45
C SER A 93 6.49 -1.98 2.68
N LEU A 94 5.69 -2.20 3.72
CA LEU A 94 5.77 -1.46 4.96
C LEU A 94 6.36 -2.33 6.08
N THR A 95 7.24 -1.74 6.86
CA THR A 95 7.87 -2.32 8.05
C THR A 95 7.46 -1.52 9.27
N ASP A 96 7.15 -2.19 10.37
CA ASP A 96 6.77 -1.55 11.62
C ASP A 96 8.02 -0.95 12.28
N GLY A 97 8.00 0.35 12.58
CA GLY A 97 9.09 1.02 13.30
C GLY A 97 9.02 0.83 14.82
N GLY A 98 7.88 0.39 15.36
CA GLY A 98 7.64 0.26 16.80
C GLY A 98 7.33 1.59 17.52
N ASP A 99 7.30 2.69 16.80
CA ASP A 99 7.04 4.06 17.28
C ASP A 99 5.67 4.60 16.84
N GLY A 100 4.80 3.71 16.33
CA GLY A 100 3.52 4.06 15.74
C GLY A 100 3.60 4.43 14.25
N TRP A 101 4.80 4.40 13.66
CA TRP A 101 5.00 4.65 12.23
C TRP A 101 5.38 3.38 11.47
N TRP A 102 4.82 3.28 10.27
CA TRP A 102 5.16 2.28 9.26
C TRP A 102 6.11 2.88 8.24
N TYR A 103 7.22 2.22 7.98
CA TYR A 103 8.27 2.69 7.09
C TYR A 103 8.31 1.89 5.80
N GLY A 104 8.58 2.56 4.68
CA GLY A 104 8.76 1.89 3.39
C GLY A 104 9.72 2.66 2.50
N SER A 105 10.28 1.96 1.52
CA SER A 105 11.16 2.55 0.51
C SER A 105 10.58 2.33 -0.89
N TYR A 106 10.79 3.29 -1.78
CA TYR A 106 10.34 3.23 -3.16
C TYR A 106 11.51 3.48 -4.14
N LYS A 107 11.27 3.19 -5.41
CA LYS A 107 12.23 3.37 -6.50
C LYS A 107 11.81 4.53 -7.38
#